data_AF-A0A9Q9I918-F1
#
_entry.id   AF-A0A9Q9I918-F1
#
_cell.length_a   1.000
_cell.length_b   1.000
_cell.length_c   1.000
_cell.angle_alpha   90.00
_cell.angle_beta   90.00
_cell.angle_gamma   90.00
#
_symmetry.space_group_name_H-M   'P 1'
#
loop_
_entity.id
_entity.type
_entity.pdbx_description
1 polymer ?
#
loop_
_entity_poly.entity_id
_entity_poly.type
_entity_poly.pdbx_seq_one_letter_code
_entity_poly.pdbx_strand_id
1 'polypeptide(L)'
;METDNHAVAQAVHDVGSALWFGGTVMGVTGVNKSGADLEQGIDRIRVAESAWSRFSPMQWAGIGATMLAGLQLTRVGTGRLAMQRGFGSVGALKAGITVLGAAATAYSAYCGSRIGQLAEQAYDRGNEIDVRDATVPGPATPPQIAKWQRRQRIAQVAVPILAGANIVCGSYLVQSYRPAATAKGILRRFLPDRMAGGGMTGGTMPGMWMR
;
A
#
# COMPACT_ATOMS: atom_id res chain seq x y z
N MET A 1 15.45 8.62 -20.78
CA MET A 1 14.98 7.29 -20.28
C MET A 1 14.81 7.24 -18.76
N GLU A 2 14.63 8.38 -18.06
CA GLU A 2 14.48 8.41 -16.59
C GLU A 2 13.00 8.60 -16.14
N THR A 3 12.15 9.13 -17.02
CA THR A 3 10.75 9.45 -16.74
C THR A 3 9.86 8.20 -16.66
N ASP A 4 10.10 7.19 -17.51
CA ASP A 4 9.26 5.98 -17.59
C ASP A 4 9.30 5.16 -16.30
N ASN A 5 10.49 5.02 -15.70
CA ASN A 5 10.66 4.28 -14.45
C ASN A 5 9.92 4.93 -13.27
N HIS A 6 9.83 6.26 -13.25
CA HIS A 6 9.12 6.98 -12.18
C HIS A 6 7.61 6.83 -12.33
N ALA A 7 7.08 6.92 -13.56
CA ALA A 7 5.66 6.73 -13.83
C ALA A 7 5.20 5.29 -13.52
N VAL A 8 6.00 4.29 -13.91
CA VAL A 8 5.74 2.88 -13.61
C VAL A 8 5.79 2.63 -12.10
N ALA A 9 6.81 3.14 -11.40
CA ALA A 9 6.92 2.97 -9.94
C ALA A 9 5.74 3.62 -9.19
N GLN A 10 5.29 4.80 -9.64
CA GLN A 10 4.13 5.48 -9.07
C GLN A 10 2.83 4.69 -9.32
N ALA A 11 2.63 4.19 -10.54
CA ALA A 11 1.47 3.37 -10.88
C ALA A 11 1.41 2.07 -10.06
N VAL A 12 2.54 1.39 -9.91
CA VAL A 12 2.65 0.19 -9.07
C VAL A 12 2.31 0.51 -7.60
N HIS A 13 2.80 1.62 -7.08
CA HIS A 13 2.49 2.09 -5.72
C HIS A 13 0.99 2.40 -5.54
N ASP A 14 0.37 3.11 -6.49
CA ASP A 14 -1.02 3.51 -6.39
C ASP A 14 -1.98 2.31 -6.55
N VAL A 15 -1.70 1.39 -7.48
CA VAL A 15 -2.46 0.13 -7.63
C VAL A 15 -2.30 -0.75 -6.40
N GLY A 16 -1.07 -0.89 -5.87
CA GLY A 16 -0.82 -1.65 -4.64
C GLY A 16 -1.57 -1.07 -3.44
N SER A 17 -1.57 0.26 -3.30
CA SER A 17 -2.28 0.95 -2.22
C SER A 17 -3.81 0.79 -2.34
N ALA A 18 -4.36 0.92 -3.56
CA ALA A 18 -5.78 0.74 -3.81
C ALA A 18 -6.22 -0.70 -3.54
N LEU A 19 -5.44 -1.68 -3.99
CA LEU A 19 -5.70 -3.10 -3.75
C LEU A 19 -5.66 -3.46 -2.27
N TRP A 20 -4.68 -2.91 -1.54
CA TRP A 20 -4.56 -3.12 -0.11
C TRP A 20 -5.74 -2.49 0.64
N PHE A 21 -6.04 -1.22 0.41
CA PHE A 21 -7.18 -0.55 1.05
C PHE A 21 -8.51 -1.22 0.69
N GLY A 22 -8.80 -1.37 -0.61
CA GLY A 22 -10.05 -1.96 -1.10
C GLY A 22 -10.26 -3.38 -0.61
N GLY A 23 -9.22 -4.22 -0.63
CA GLY A 23 -9.28 -5.58 -0.12
C GLY A 23 -9.58 -5.66 1.38
N THR A 24 -9.02 -4.74 2.17
CA THR A 24 -9.26 -4.72 3.63
C THR A 24 -10.66 -4.24 3.96
N VAL A 25 -11.18 -3.23 3.25
CA VAL A 25 -12.56 -2.76 3.40
C VAL A 25 -13.54 -3.87 2.99
N MET A 26 -13.37 -4.45 1.80
CA MET A 26 -14.23 -5.54 1.29
C MET A 26 -14.21 -6.76 2.21
N GLY A 27 -13.03 -7.12 2.74
CA GLY A 27 -12.91 -8.21 3.69
C GLY A 27 -13.69 -7.98 4.98
N VAL A 28 -13.65 -6.76 5.53
CA VAL A 28 -14.35 -6.40 6.78
C VAL A 28 -15.85 -6.25 6.59
N THR A 29 -16.30 -5.62 5.50
CA THR A 29 -17.72 -5.30 5.29
C THR A 29 -18.48 -6.39 4.54
N GLY A 30 -17.80 -7.12 3.65
CA GLY A 30 -18.36 -8.20 2.85
C GLY A 30 -18.04 -9.55 3.46
N VAL A 31 -16.83 -10.07 3.20
CA VAL A 31 -16.45 -11.48 3.45
C VAL A 31 -16.76 -11.97 4.86
N ASN A 32 -16.42 -11.19 5.89
CA ASN A 32 -16.67 -11.62 7.26
C ASN A 32 -18.18 -11.63 7.56
N LYS A 33 -18.91 -10.60 7.13
CA LYS A 33 -20.37 -10.49 7.34
C LYS A 33 -21.19 -11.48 6.52
N SER A 34 -20.72 -11.92 5.35
CA SER A 34 -21.41 -12.91 4.53
C SER A 34 -21.63 -14.25 5.24
N GLY A 35 -20.84 -14.54 6.29
CA GLY A 35 -21.07 -15.70 7.13
C GLY A 35 -22.39 -15.64 7.92
N ALA A 36 -22.98 -14.47 8.13
CA ALA A 36 -24.24 -14.34 8.87
C ALA A 36 -25.41 -15.09 8.19
N ASP A 37 -25.34 -15.31 6.88
CA ASP A 37 -26.36 -16.01 6.10
C ASP A 37 -26.25 -17.55 6.22
N LEU A 38 -25.19 -18.07 6.86
CA LEU A 38 -24.98 -19.51 7.05
C LEU A 38 -25.54 -19.97 8.38
N GLU A 39 -26.16 -21.15 8.41
CA GLU A 39 -26.80 -21.71 9.62
C GLU A 39 -25.78 -22.16 10.68
N GLN A 40 -24.68 -22.79 10.25
CA GLN A 40 -23.66 -23.34 11.15
C GLN A 40 -22.51 -22.37 11.38
N GLY A 41 -22.14 -22.12 12.64
CA GLY A 41 -21.06 -21.18 12.98
C GLY A 41 -19.68 -21.59 12.47
N ILE A 42 -19.40 -22.90 12.33
CA ILE A 42 -18.13 -23.38 11.75
C ILE A 42 -18.00 -23.01 10.27
N ASP A 43 -19.10 -23.08 9.51
CA ASP A 43 -19.10 -22.73 8.09
C ASP A 43 -18.86 -21.23 7.87
N ARG A 44 -19.32 -20.38 8.81
CA ARG A 44 -19.00 -18.95 8.82
C ARG A 44 -17.49 -18.70 8.86
N ILE A 45 -16.77 -19.46 9.68
CA ILE A 45 -15.31 -19.36 9.84
C ILE A 45 -14.61 -19.93 8.60
N ARG A 46 -15.01 -21.11 8.13
CA ARG A 46 -14.43 -21.78 6.94
C ARG A 46 -14.57 -20.94 5.67
N VAL A 47 -15.75 -20.34 5.43
CA VAL A 47 -15.98 -19.51 4.23
C VAL A 47 -15.09 -18.26 4.28
N ALA A 48 -15.03 -17.59 5.42
CA ALA A 48 -14.15 -16.43 5.58
C ALA A 48 -12.68 -16.82 5.38
N GLU A 49 -12.21 -17.91 5.98
CA GLU A 49 -10.84 -18.42 5.81
C GLU A 49 -10.55 -18.80 4.34
N SER A 50 -11.51 -19.41 3.66
CA SER A 50 -11.41 -19.78 2.25
C SER A 50 -11.33 -18.55 1.33
N ALA A 51 -12.04 -17.47 1.64
CA ALA A 51 -11.94 -16.22 0.90
C ALA A 51 -10.59 -15.52 1.15
N TRP A 52 -10.18 -15.43 2.43
CA TRP A 52 -8.92 -14.80 2.81
C TRP A 52 -7.69 -15.55 2.29
N SER A 53 -7.70 -16.87 2.27
CA SER A 53 -6.58 -17.68 1.73
C SER A 53 -6.37 -17.44 0.23
N ARG A 54 -7.44 -17.21 -0.54
CA ARG A 54 -7.35 -16.86 -1.97
C ARG A 54 -6.89 -15.43 -2.20
N PHE A 55 -7.29 -14.50 -1.34
CA PHE A 55 -6.99 -13.08 -1.52
C PHE A 55 -5.62 -12.65 -0.94
N SER A 56 -5.18 -13.28 0.15
CA SER A 56 -3.97 -12.89 0.89
C SER A 56 -2.69 -12.84 0.04
N PRO A 57 -2.42 -13.78 -0.90
CA PRO A 57 -1.22 -13.69 -1.75
C PRO A 57 -1.15 -12.40 -2.55
N MET A 58 -2.28 -11.99 -3.13
CA MET A 58 -2.38 -10.76 -3.90
C MET A 58 -2.26 -9.51 -3.01
N GLN A 59 -2.86 -9.53 -1.82
CA GLN A 59 -2.70 -8.46 -0.84
C GLN A 59 -1.24 -8.28 -0.40
N TRP A 60 -0.54 -9.38 -0.10
CA TRP A 60 0.87 -9.35 0.27
C TRP A 60 1.77 -8.89 -0.86
N ALA A 61 1.46 -9.27 -2.11
CA ALA A 61 2.15 -8.74 -3.27
C ALA A 61 1.99 -7.22 -3.39
N GLY A 62 0.77 -6.70 -3.18
CA GLY A 62 0.50 -5.26 -3.17
C GLY A 62 1.22 -4.50 -2.05
N ILE A 63 1.24 -5.04 -0.84
CA ILE A 63 1.99 -4.47 0.30
C ILE A 63 3.49 -4.48 0.00
N GLY A 64 4.03 -5.59 -0.48
CA GLY A 64 5.44 -5.72 -0.84
C GLY A 64 5.86 -4.74 -1.93
N ALA A 65 5.05 -4.63 -2.99
CA ALA A 65 5.28 -3.67 -4.07
C ALA A 65 5.27 -2.22 -3.55
N THR A 66 4.31 -1.87 -2.69
CA THR A 66 4.21 -0.55 -2.06
C THR A 66 5.45 -0.22 -1.22
N MET A 67 5.93 -1.19 -0.43
CA MET A 67 7.14 -1.01 0.39
C MET A 67 8.40 -0.88 -0.44
N LEU A 68 8.58 -1.72 -1.47
CA LEU A 68 9.73 -1.67 -2.36
C LEU A 68 9.77 -0.37 -3.17
N ALA A 69 8.63 0.07 -3.71
CA ALA A 69 8.50 1.34 -4.39
C ALA A 69 8.81 2.53 -3.44
N GLY A 70 8.28 2.50 -2.22
CA GLY A 70 8.56 3.50 -1.19
C GLY A 70 10.04 3.60 -0.81
N LEU A 71 10.72 2.46 -0.67
CA LEU A 71 12.16 2.40 -0.41
C LEU A 71 12.99 2.94 -1.58
N GLN A 72 12.62 2.58 -2.80
CA GLN A 72 13.30 3.04 -4.01
C GLN A 72 13.16 4.56 -4.22
N LEU A 73 11.95 5.09 -4.01
CA LEU A 73 11.67 6.52 -4.06
C LEU A 73 12.46 7.30 -2.99
N THR A 74 12.60 6.74 -1.79
CA THR A 74 13.37 7.34 -0.70
C THR A 74 14.86 7.39 -1.03
N ARG A 75 15.43 6.30 -1.57
CA ARG A 75 16.85 6.22 -1.96
C ARG A 75 17.21 7.25 -3.04
N VAL A 76 16.41 7.34 -4.11
CA VAL A 76 16.65 8.27 -5.23
C VAL A 76 16.31 9.73 -4.85
N GLY A 77 15.43 9.95 -3.88
CA GLY A 77 14.98 11.28 -3.44
C GLY A 77 15.82 11.95 -2.35
N THR A 78 16.80 11.27 -1.76
CA THR A 78 17.61 11.76 -0.61
C THR A 78 18.23 13.14 -0.83
N GLY A 79 18.71 13.45 -2.04
CA GLY A 79 19.27 14.77 -2.38
C GLY A 79 18.26 15.91 -2.47
N ARG A 80 16.97 15.63 -2.72
CA ARG A 80 15.88 16.64 -2.78
C ARG A 80 15.15 16.80 -1.44
N LEU A 81 15.09 15.73 -0.64
CA LEU A 81 14.48 15.73 0.70
C LEU A 81 15.29 16.52 1.72
N ALA A 82 16.63 16.57 1.59
CA ALA A 82 17.51 17.30 2.51
C ALA A 82 17.35 18.83 2.43
N MET A 83 16.82 19.38 1.32
CA MET A 83 16.68 20.83 1.13
C MET A 83 15.36 21.43 1.63
N GLN A 84 14.36 20.62 2.01
CA GLN A 84 13.06 21.13 2.46
C GLN A 84 12.64 20.54 3.82
N ARG A 85 12.77 21.35 4.89
CA ARG A 85 12.50 20.98 6.29
C ARG A 85 11.07 20.47 6.58
N GLY A 86 10.11 20.60 5.66
CA GLY A 86 8.75 20.04 5.78
C GLY A 86 8.52 18.70 5.05
N PHE A 87 9.44 18.27 4.18
CA PHE A 87 9.24 17.09 3.33
C PHE A 87 9.74 15.79 3.96
N GLY A 88 10.80 15.86 4.76
CA GLY A 88 11.32 14.70 5.49
C GLY A 88 10.32 14.15 6.53
N SER A 89 9.54 15.02 7.17
CA SER A 89 8.59 14.62 8.21
C SER A 89 7.38 13.87 7.65
N VAL A 90 6.79 14.32 6.54
CA VAL A 90 5.65 13.64 5.89
C VAL A 90 6.08 12.33 5.22
N GLY A 91 7.28 12.30 4.62
CA GLY A 91 7.86 11.07 4.08
C GLY A 91 8.11 10.01 5.16
N ALA A 92 8.70 10.42 6.29
CA ALA A 92 8.89 9.54 7.45
C ALA A 92 7.55 9.07 8.05
N LEU A 93 6.55 9.95 8.12
CA LEU A 93 5.21 9.59 8.56
C LEU A 93 4.57 8.55 7.64
N LYS A 94 4.64 8.72 6.32
CA LYS A 94 4.13 7.74 5.34
C LYS A 94 4.84 6.39 5.47
N ALA A 95 6.16 6.39 5.64
CA ALA A 95 6.94 5.18 5.85
C ALA A 95 6.51 4.47 7.14
N GLY A 96 6.36 5.22 8.23
CA GLY A 96 5.85 4.72 9.51
C GLY A 96 4.45 4.11 9.39
N ILE A 97 3.51 4.81 8.74
CA ILE A 97 2.15 4.32 8.50
C ILE A 97 2.17 3.04 7.64
N THR A 98 3.04 2.98 6.62
CA THR A 98 3.15 1.80 5.75
C THR A 98 3.64 0.58 6.54
N VAL A 99 4.70 0.74 7.34
CA VAL A 99 5.24 -0.33 8.19
C VAL A 99 4.20 -0.77 9.23
N LEU A 100 3.57 0.18 9.91
CA LEU A 100 2.52 -0.12 10.89
C LEU A 100 1.33 -0.83 10.25
N GLY A 101 0.90 -0.39 9.06
CA GLY A 101 -0.18 -1.03 8.33
C GLY A 101 0.19 -2.46 7.90
N ALA A 102 1.40 -2.67 7.39
CA ALA A 102 1.88 -4.00 7.03
C ALA A 102 1.92 -4.93 8.26
N ALA A 103 2.43 -4.44 9.39
CA ALA A 103 2.45 -5.18 10.65
C ALA A 103 1.04 -5.49 11.17
N ALA A 104 0.11 -4.54 11.09
CA ALA A 104 -1.29 -4.74 11.45
C ALA A 104 -1.96 -5.78 10.53
N THR A 105 -1.64 -5.77 9.24
CA THR A 105 -2.15 -6.76 8.26
C THR A 105 -1.62 -8.15 8.58
N ALA A 106 -0.32 -8.27 8.89
CA ALA A 106 0.30 -9.52 9.32
C ALA A 106 -0.36 -10.07 10.59
N TYR A 107 -0.58 -9.20 11.58
CA TYR A 107 -1.24 -9.55 12.83
C TYR A 107 -2.69 -10.02 12.59
N SER A 108 -3.40 -9.38 11.65
CA SER A 108 -4.75 -9.81 11.26
C SER A 108 -4.77 -11.19 10.60
N ALA A 109 -3.84 -11.45 9.69
CA ALA A 109 -3.72 -12.78 9.07
C ALA A 109 -3.40 -13.86 10.12
N TYR A 110 -2.48 -13.56 11.05
CA TYR A 110 -2.14 -14.46 12.14
C TYR A 110 -3.35 -14.75 13.05
N CYS A 111 -4.09 -13.71 13.49
CA CYS A 111 -5.28 -13.91 14.31
C CYS A 111 -6.36 -14.71 13.58
N GLY A 112 -6.59 -14.45 12.28
CA GLY A 112 -7.51 -15.24 11.45
C GLY A 112 -7.15 -16.72 11.42
N SER A 113 -5.88 -17.05 11.17
CA SER A 113 -5.41 -18.45 11.16
C SER A 113 -5.58 -19.15 12.51
N ARG A 114 -5.41 -18.43 13.63
CA ARG A 114 -5.65 -18.98 14.96
C ARG A 114 -7.12 -19.24 15.24
N ILE A 115 -8.02 -18.39 14.73
CA ILE A 115 -9.47 -18.59 14.84
C ILE A 115 -9.86 -19.87 14.08
N GLY A 116 -9.42 -20.03 12.82
CA GLY A 116 -9.68 -21.22 12.01
C GLY A 116 -9.19 -22.51 12.68
N GLN A 117 -7.93 -22.55 13.10
CA GLN A 117 -7.34 -23.72 13.78
C GLN A 117 -8.09 -24.10 15.06
N LEU A 118 -8.45 -23.12 15.90
CA LEU A 118 -9.16 -23.38 17.16
C LEU A 118 -10.62 -23.78 16.92
N ALA A 119 -11.25 -23.23 15.87
CA ALA A 119 -12.59 -23.61 15.47
C ALA A 119 -12.61 -25.09 15.03
N GLU A 120 -11.69 -25.51 14.17
CA GLU A 120 -11.66 -26.92 13.75
C GLU A 120 -11.36 -27.88 14.91
N GLN A 121 -10.42 -27.53 15.78
CA GLN A 121 -10.17 -28.34 16.99
C GLN A 121 -11.39 -28.44 17.90
N ALA A 122 -12.23 -27.40 17.98
CA ALA A 122 -13.46 -27.43 18.77
C ALA A 122 -14.51 -28.33 18.10
N TYR A 123 -14.65 -28.23 16.77
CA TYR A 123 -15.55 -29.03 15.95
C TYR A 123 -15.20 -30.52 15.98
N ASP A 124 -13.92 -30.87 15.81
CA ASP A 124 -13.41 -32.26 15.86
C ASP A 124 -13.66 -32.92 17.22
N ARG A 125 -13.77 -32.13 18.29
CA ARG A 125 -14.09 -32.60 19.65
C ARG A 125 -15.60 -32.68 19.91
N GLY A 126 -16.43 -32.43 18.89
CA GLY A 126 -17.88 -32.42 18.99
C GLY A 126 -18.47 -31.20 19.70
N ASN A 127 -17.70 -30.12 19.88
CA ASN A 127 -18.25 -28.89 20.47
C ASN A 127 -19.00 -28.10 19.42
N GLU A 128 -20.19 -27.63 19.76
CA GLU A 128 -20.96 -26.73 18.93
C GLU A 128 -20.28 -25.35 18.90
N ILE A 129 -20.12 -24.80 17.70
CA ILE A 129 -19.48 -23.50 17.49
C ILE A 129 -20.55 -22.50 17.14
N ASP A 130 -20.96 -21.71 18.12
CA ASP A 130 -21.80 -20.55 17.91
C ASP A 130 -20.90 -19.31 17.76
N VAL A 131 -20.94 -18.67 16.60
CA VAL A 131 -20.28 -17.39 16.32
C VAL A 131 -21.23 -16.54 15.48
N ARG A 132 -21.40 -15.26 15.82
CA ARG A 132 -22.29 -14.35 15.06
C ARG A 132 -21.74 -14.02 13.67
N ASP A 133 -20.42 -14.00 13.56
CA ASP A 133 -19.62 -13.74 12.36
C ASP A 133 -18.24 -14.39 12.60
N ALA A 134 -17.45 -14.61 11.55
CA ALA A 134 -16.05 -15.03 11.62
C ALA A 134 -15.22 -14.26 12.67
N THR A 135 -15.55 -13.00 12.99
CA THR A 135 -14.82 -12.19 13.98
C THR A 135 -15.63 -11.66 15.16
N VAL A 136 -16.91 -12.02 15.26
CA VAL A 136 -17.77 -11.62 16.37
C VAL A 136 -18.18 -12.86 17.18
N PRO A 137 -17.76 -12.97 18.45
CA PRO A 137 -18.17 -14.09 19.29
C PRO A 137 -19.68 -14.04 19.55
N GLY A 138 -20.30 -15.20 19.48
CA GLY A 138 -21.63 -15.49 20.01
C GLY A 138 -21.61 -15.82 21.51
N PRO A 139 -22.79 -15.94 22.13
CA PRO A 139 -22.93 -16.26 23.55
C PRO A 139 -22.34 -17.61 23.94
N ALA A 140 -22.31 -18.60 23.04
CA ALA A 140 -21.72 -19.91 23.28
C ALA A 140 -20.34 -20.13 22.62
N THR A 141 -19.67 -19.06 22.15
CA THR A 141 -18.32 -19.21 21.56
C THR A 141 -17.30 -19.65 22.61
N PRO A 142 -16.47 -20.69 22.33
CA PRO A 142 -15.37 -21.08 23.21
C PRO A 142 -14.44 -19.90 23.57
N PRO A 143 -14.02 -19.75 24.84
CA PRO A 143 -13.31 -18.55 25.32
C PRO A 143 -11.97 -18.30 24.63
N GLN A 144 -11.29 -19.36 24.18
CA GLN A 144 -10.06 -19.28 23.39
C GLN A 144 -10.32 -18.63 22.02
N ILE A 145 -11.39 -19.03 21.32
CA ILE A 145 -11.79 -18.48 20.02
C ILE A 145 -12.22 -17.02 20.18
N ALA A 146 -13.06 -16.73 21.18
CA ALA A 146 -13.54 -15.38 21.46
C ALA A 146 -12.39 -14.39 21.73
N LYS A 147 -11.31 -14.83 22.38
CA LYS A 147 -10.11 -14.00 22.62
C LYS A 147 -9.44 -13.58 21.30
N TRP A 148 -9.28 -14.51 20.36
CA TRP A 148 -8.66 -14.21 19.07
C TRP A 148 -9.59 -13.41 18.16
N GLN A 149 -10.89 -13.67 18.17
CA GLN A 149 -11.88 -12.86 17.47
C GLN A 149 -11.87 -11.39 17.92
N ARG A 150 -11.77 -11.13 19.23
CA ARG A 150 -11.62 -9.76 19.76
C ARG A 150 -10.35 -9.06 19.27
N ARG A 151 -9.22 -9.78 19.22
CA ARG A 151 -7.95 -9.25 18.69
C ARG A 151 -8.03 -8.97 17.19
N GLN A 152 -8.64 -9.88 16.45
CA GLN A 152 -8.89 -9.74 15.02
C GLN A 152 -9.74 -8.51 14.73
N ARG A 153 -10.76 -8.23 15.56
CA ARG A 153 -11.61 -7.04 15.42
C ARG A 153 -10.85 -5.71 15.54
N ILE A 154 -9.85 -5.63 16.41
CA ILE A 154 -8.98 -4.45 16.49
C ILE A 154 -8.21 -4.29 15.19
N ALA A 155 -7.64 -5.38 14.67
CA ALA A 155 -6.89 -5.37 13.41
C ALA A 155 -7.78 -5.01 12.21
N GLN A 156 -9.03 -5.50 12.17
CA GLN A 156 -10.03 -5.17 11.14
C GLN A 156 -10.34 -3.68 11.05
N VAL A 157 -10.15 -2.92 12.13
CA VAL A 157 -10.32 -1.46 12.11
C VAL A 157 -8.98 -0.77 11.82
N ALA A 158 -7.90 -1.23 12.45
CA ALA A 158 -6.59 -0.61 12.31
C ALA A 158 -6.06 -0.67 10.87
N VAL A 159 -6.21 -1.82 10.20
CA VAL A 159 -5.68 -2.03 8.84
C VAL A 159 -6.29 -1.07 7.82
N PRO A 160 -7.62 -0.97 7.64
CA PRO A 160 -8.20 -0.04 6.66
C PRO A 160 -7.93 1.43 6.99
N ILE A 161 -7.84 1.80 8.28
CA ILE A 161 -7.45 3.16 8.68
C ILE A 161 -6.01 3.46 8.22
N LEU A 162 -5.07 2.56 8.50
CA LEU A 162 -3.66 2.73 8.13
C LEU A 162 -3.47 2.72 6.61
N ALA A 163 -4.15 1.81 5.90
CA ALA A 163 -4.12 1.77 4.45
C ALA A 163 -4.71 3.05 3.82
N GLY A 164 -5.83 3.55 4.35
CA GLY A 164 -6.43 4.81 3.94
C GLY A 164 -5.52 6.02 4.23
N ALA A 165 -4.92 6.07 5.42
CA ALA A 165 -3.95 7.11 5.78
C ALA A 165 -2.74 7.12 4.85
N ASN A 166 -2.25 5.94 4.41
CA ASN A 166 -1.17 5.85 3.43
C ASN A 166 -1.54 6.47 2.07
N ILE A 167 -2.78 6.29 1.61
CA ILE A 167 -3.31 6.91 0.39
C ILE A 167 -3.40 8.44 0.55
N VAL A 168 -3.90 8.93 1.69
CA VAL A 168 -3.97 10.37 1.99
C VAL A 168 -2.58 11.00 2.02
N CYS A 169 -1.61 10.38 2.70
CA CYS A 169 -0.23 10.84 2.70
C CYS A 169 0.39 10.84 1.29
N GLY A 170 0.09 9.81 0.48
CA GLY A 170 0.50 9.76 -0.92
C GLY A 170 -0.05 10.95 -1.73
N SER A 171 -1.34 11.22 -1.61
CA SER A 171 -2.02 12.33 -2.29
C SER A 171 -1.43 13.69 -1.90
N TYR A 172 -1.16 13.90 -0.61
CA TYR A 172 -0.54 15.12 -0.10
C TYR A 172 0.87 15.33 -0.66
N LEU A 173 1.69 14.27 -0.71
CA LEU A 173 3.03 14.35 -1.30
C LEU A 173 2.99 14.68 -2.80
N VAL A 174 2.09 14.04 -3.57
CA VAL A 174 1.92 14.33 -5.01
C VAL A 174 1.55 15.79 -5.25
N GLN A 175 0.62 16.35 -4.48
CA GLN A 175 0.27 17.77 -4.57
C GLN A 175 1.47 18.68 -4.26
N SER A 176 2.28 18.31 -3.26
CA SER A 176 3.49 19.06 -2.88
C SER A 176 4.58 19.05 -3.97
N TYR A 177 4.59 18.07 -4.89
CA TYR A 177 5.52 18.03 -6.02
C TYR A 177 5.14 18.96 -7.19
N ARG A 178 3.85 19.28 -7.37
CA ARG A 178 3.37 20.11 -8.51
C ARG A 178 3.98 21.53 -8.55
N PRO A 179 4.11 22.28 -7.43
CA PRO A 179 4.76 23.59 -7.43
C PRO A 179 6.23 23.53 -7.84
N ALA A 180 6.97 22.54 -7.33
CA ALA A 180 8.39 22.38 -7.61
C ALA A 180 8.67 21.94 -9.06
N ALA A 181 7.81 21.07 -9.63
CA ALA A 181 7.87 20.69 -11.03
C ALA A 181 7.55 21.87 -11.97
N THR A 182 6.57 22.69 -11.61
CA THR A 182 6.19 23.90 -12.35
C THR A 182 7.30 24.95 -12.31
N ALA A 183 7.88 25.21 -11.13
CA ALA A 183 9.00 26.12 -10.98
C ALA A 183 10.25 25.66 -11.75
N LYS A 184 10.57 24.35 -11.75
CA LYS A 184 11.67 23.79 -12.53
C LYS A 184 11.41 23.85 -14.04
N GLY A 185 10.16 23.61 -14.47
CA GLY A 185 9.75 23.75 -15.87
C GLY A 185 9.84 25.19 -16.38
N ILE A 186 9.46 26.15 -15.53
CA ILE A 186 9.62 27.58 -15.80
C ILE A 186 11.10 27.95 -15.86
N LEU A 187 11.92 27.54 -14.88
CA LEU A 187 13.36 27.82 -14.84
C LEU A 187 14.10 27.24 -16.05
N ARG A 188 13.75 26.02 -16.48
CA ARG A 188 14.32 25.37 -17.67
C ARG A 188 13.87 26.03 -18.98
N ARG A 189 12.71 26.68 -18.99
CA ARG A 189 12.25 27.50 -20.12
C ARG A 189 12.95 28.86 -20.18
N PHE A 190 13.44 29.36 -19.04
CA PHE A 190 14.18 30.62 -18.94
C PHE A 190 15.71 30.47 -19.01
N LEU A 191 16.26 29.26 -18.86
CA LEU A 191 17.66 28.93 -19.18
C LEU A 191 17.74 28.10 -20.48
N PRO A 192 17.62 28.73 -21.67
CA PRO A 192 17.94 28.06 -22.92
C PRO A 192 19.46 27.89 -23.06
N ASP A 193 19.87 26.76 -23.66
CA ASP A 193 21.24 26.35 -23.94
C ASP A 193 22.09 27.46 -24.60
N ARG A 194 22.76 28.28 -23.79
CA ARG A 194 23.76 29.26 -24.26
C ARG A 194 25.21 28.81 -24.05
N MET A 195 25.44 27.54 -23.75
CA MET A 195 26.81 27.02 -23.54
C MET A 195 27.02 25.65 -24.24
N ALA A 196 26.53 25.50 -25.47
CA ALA A 196 26.86 24.36 -26.33
C ALA A 196 27.13 24.75 -27.80
N GLY A 197 27.45 26.02 -28.05
CA GLY A 197 27.69 26.54 -29.40
C GLY A 197 28.72 27.67 -29.39
N GLY A 198 29.93 27.37 -28.94
CA GLY A 198 31.06 28.33 -28.89
C GLY A 198 32.35 27.64 -29.29
N GLY A 199 32.39 27.09 -30.49
CA GLY A 199 33.54 26.34 -30.99
C GLY A 199 33.42 26.04 -32.47
N MET A 200 33.36 27.07 -33.32
CA MET A 200 33.76 26.94 -34.72
C MET A 200 34.99 27.80 -34.94
N THR A 201 36.12 27.10 -34.85
CA THR A 201 37.43 27.46 -35.36
C THR A 201 37.39 27.70 -36.87
N GLY A 202 38.26 28.59 -37.33
CA GLY A 202 38.86 28.51 -38.67
C GLY A 202 38.19 29.34 -39.74
N GLY A 203 38.69 30.56 -39.94
CA GLY A 203 38.41 31.33 -41.14
C GLY A 203 38.96 30.65 -42.40
N THR A 204 38.26 30.84 -43.50
CA THR A 204 38.83 30.80 -44.85
C THR A 204 38.03 31.78 -45.71
N MET A 205 38.76 32.74 -46.27
CA MET A 205 38.28 33.77 -47.21
C MET A 205 38.05 33.18 -48.62
N PRO A 206 37.37 33.92 -49.52
CA PRO A 206 36.73 33.37 -50.71
C PRO A 206 37.65 33.37 -51.94
N GLY A 207 37.56 32.31 -52.77
CA GLY A 207 37.99 32.31 -54.17
C GLY A 207 36.83 31.76 -55.00
N MET A 208 36.08 32.60 -55.72
CA MET A 208 36.38 33.14 -57.05
C MET A 208 36.44 32.04 -58.13
N TRP A 209 35.39 32.04 -58.94
CA TRP A 209 35.12 31.31 -60.18
C TRP A 209 36.31 31.09 -61.11
N MET A 210 36.41 29.91 -61.72
CA MET A 210 36.31 29.73 -63.18
C MET A 210 36.39 28.25 -63.62
N ARG A 211 35.39 27.89 -64.45
CA ARG A 211 35.27 26.78 -65.42
C ARG A 211 35.25 25.34 -64.92
#